data_AF-A0A0M0WVM1-F1
#
_entry.id   AF-A0A0M0WVM1-F1
#
_cell.length_a   1.000
_cell.length_b   1.000
_cell.length_c   1.000
_cell.angle_alpha   90.00
_cell.angle_beta   90.00
_cell.angle_gamma   90.00
#
_symmetry.space_group_name_H-M   'P 1'
#
loop_
_entity.id
_entity.type
_entity.pdbx_description
1 polymer ?
#
loop_
_entity_poly.entity_id
_entity_poly.type
_entity_poly.pdbx_seq_one_letter_code
_entity_poly.pdbx_strand_id
1 'polypeptide(L)'
;MSSTTTLIEDFQGFFNRFQNVWNGCNANEMNALISPDIVVRWVGPGTNISDWGYEETCNGWVEAYKQYEGHNPKWHFKELHITPASENEVIATFWVTFEMDGKFIDVV
;
A
#
# COMPACT_ATOMS: atom_id res chain seq x y z
N MET A 1 -28.88 -1.67 -6.18
CA MET A 1 -27.65 -0.86 -6.05
C MET A 1 -27.01 -0.81 -7.43
N SER A 2 -26.37 0.30 -7.80
CA SER A 2 -25.63 0.37 -9.08
C SER A 2 -24.39 -0.52 -8.99
N SER A 3 -24.00 -1.19 -10.08
CA SER A 3 -22.76 -1.98 -10.15
C SER A 3 -21.53 -1.18 -9.72
N THR A 4 -21.52 0.12 -10.02
CA THR A 4 -20.49 1.07 -9.60
C THR A 4 -20.38 1.24 -8.09
N THR A 5 -21.52 1.26 -7.38
CA THR A 5 -21.53 1.40 -5.90
C THR A 5 -20.91 0.18 -5.25
N THR A 6 -21.24 -1.02 -5.75
CA THR A 6 -20.70 -2.28 -5.24
C THR A 6 -19.19 -2.41 -5.47
N LEU A 7 -18.68 -1.99 -6.64
CA LEU A 7 -17.24 -2.01 -6.92
C LEU A 7 -16.42 -1.16 -5.92
N ILE A 8 -16.89 0.04 -5.58
CA ILE A 8 -16.19 0.90 -4.63
C ILE A 8 -16.26 0.33 -3.20
N GLU A 9 -17.40 -0.23 -2.80
CA GLU A 9 -17.56 -0.90 -1.51
C GLU A 9 -16.61 -2.11 -1.39
N ASP A 10 -16.49 -2.92 -2.45
CA ASP A 10 -15.57 -4.06 -2.51
C ASP A 10 -14.11 -3.61 -2.42
N PHE A 11 -13.74 -2.56 -3.17
CA PHE A 11 -12.40 -1.96 -3.07
C PHE A 11 -12.09 -1.46 -1.67
N GLN A 12 -13.02 -0.75 -1.03
CA GLN A 12 -12.84 -0.26 0.34
C GLN A 12 -12.68 -1.41 1.34
N GLY A 13 -13.45 -2.49 1.18
CA GLY A 13 -13.30 -3.72 1.97
C GLY A 13 -11.91 -4.35 1.82
N PHE A 14 -11.42 -4.47 0.58
CA PHE A 14 -10.06 -4.93 0.31
C PHE A 14 -9.00 -3.99 0.91
N PHE A 15 -9.12 -2.68 0.69
CA PHE A 15 -8.12 -1.70 1.12
C PHE A 15 -8.00 -1.63 2.65
N ASN A 16 -9.12 -1.71 3.37
CA ASN A 16 -9.10 -1.81 4.84
C ASN A 16 -8.33 -3.05 5.32
N ARG A 17 -8.52 -4.20 4.66
CA ARG A 17 -7.73 -5.41 4.96
C ARG A 17 -6.25 -5.22 4.63
N PHE A 18 -5.96 -4.64 3.47
CA PHE A 18 -4.61 -4.35 3.02
C PHE A 18 -3.84 -3.47 4.04
N GLN A 19 -4.46 -2.41 4.54
CA GLN A 19 -3.87 -1.54 5.57
C GLN A 19 -3.62 -2.25 6.91
N ASN A 20 -4.54 -3.14 7.32
CA ASN A 20 -4.37 -3.93 8.53
C ASN A 20 -3.18 -4.89 8.41
N VAL A 21 -3.05 -5.56 7.26
CA VAL A 21 -1.91 -6.46 6.99
C VAL A 21 -0.60 -5.70 6.88
N TRP A 22 -0.58 -4.55 6.19
CA TRP A 22 0.59 -3.68 6.09
C TRP A 22 1.09 -3.29 7.47
N ASN A 23 0.21 -2.74 8.32
CA ASN A 23 0.57 -2.31 9.67
C ASN A 23 0.87 -3.49 10.62
N GLY A 24 0.42 -4.70 10.29
CA GLY A 24 0.75 -5.92 11.03
C GLY A 24 2.17 -6.43 10.81
N CYS A 25 2.91 -5.88 9.83
CA CYS A 25 4.31 -6.22 9.54
C CYS A 25 4.58 -7.71 9.28
N ASN A 26 3.59 -8.44 8.75
CA ASN A 26 3.76 -9.82 8.32
C ASN A 26 3.97 -9.88 6.79
N ALA A 27 5.21 -10.11 6.37
CA ALA A 27 5.57 -10.12 4.95
C ALA A 27 4.84 -11.23 4.17
N ASN A 28 4.58 -12.40 4.78
CA ASN A 28 3.88 -13.49 4.12
C ASN A 28 2.41 -13.12 3.85
N GLU A 29 1.74 -12.50 4.82
CA GLU A 29 0.38 -12.00 4.64
C GLU A 29 0.32 -10.86 3.63
N MET A 30 1.32 -9.96 3.65
CA MET A 30 1.41 -8.85 2.70
C MET A 30 1.57 -9.37 1.27
N ASN A 31 2.52 -10.28 1.05
CA ASN A 31 2.79 -10.87 -0.26
C ASN A 31 1.58 -11.65 -0.81
N ALA A 32 0.76 -12.24 0.06
CA ALA A 32 -0.48 -12.92 -0.35
C ALA A 32 -1.58 -11.96 -0.88
N LEU A 33 -1.44 -10.64 -0.67
CA LEU A 33 -2.34 -9.62 -1.21
C LEU A 33 -1.81 -8.96 -2.49
N ILE A 34 -0.55 -9.20 -2.86
CA ILE A 34 0.07 -8.57 -4.03
C ILE A 34 -0.27 -9.37 -5.28
N SER A 35 -0.71 -8.67 -6.33
CA SER A 35 -0.92 -9.30 -7.63
C SER A 35 0.42 -9.72 -8.26
N PRO A 36 0.53 -10.94 -8.82
CA PRO A 36 1.68 -11.34 -9.64
C PRO A 36 1.94 -10.42 -10.84
N ASP A 37 0.92 -9.68 -11.29
CA ASP A 37 0.99 -8.75 -12.42
C ASP A 37 1.28 -7.29 -11.99
N ILE A 38 1.68 -7.07 -10.73
CA ILE A 38 1.95 -5.71 -10.23
C ILE A 38 3.07 -5.03 -11.04
N VAL A 39 2.82 -3.76 -11.39
CA VAL A 39 3.80 -2.86 -11.99
C VAL A 39 3.90 -1.61 -11.12
N VAL A 40 5.08 -1.36 -10.57
CA VAL A 40 5.32 -0.22 -9.69
C VAL A 40 6.30 0.73 -10.35
N ARG A 41 5.98 2.02 -10.30
CA ARG A 41 6.94 3.11 -10.53
C ARG A 41 7.05 3.93 -9.26
N TRP A 42 8.25 4.01 -8.72
CA TRP A 42 8.57 4.86 -7.59
C TRP A 42 9.32 6.11 -8.06
N VAL A 43 8.93 7.25 -7.51
CA VAL A 43 9.54 8.55 -7.80
C VAL A 43 9.93 9.16 -6.46
N GLY A 44 11.23 9.06 -6.16
CA GLY A 44 11.83 9.62 -4.96
C GLY A 44 12.29 11.08 -5.11
N PRO A 45 12.92 11.63 -4.06
CA PRO A 45 13.46 12.99 -4.07
C PRO A 45 14.44 13.24 -5.23
N GLY A 46 14.41 14.45 -5.79
CA GLY A 46 15.26 14.86 -6.91
C GLY A 46 14.77 14.27 -8.23
N THR A 47 15.42 13.19 -8.69
CA THR A 47 15.11 12.51 -9.96
C THR A 47 15.29 10.99 -9.88
N ASN A 48 15.27 10.42 -8.67
CA ASN A 48 15.41 8.98 -8.50
C ASN A 48 14.10 8.30 -8.91
N ILE A 49 14.13 7.62 -10.06
CA ILE A 49 13.02 6.85 -10.57
C ILE A 49 13.45 5.39 -10.60
N SER A 50 12.60 4.51 -10.10
CA SER A 50 12.79 3.07 -10.18
C SER A 50 11.49 2.37 -10.54
N ASP A 51 11.62 1.31 -11.32
CA ASP A 51 10.52 0.46 -11.72
C ASP A 51 10.72 -0.93 -11.12
N TRP A 52 9.64 -1.53 -10.61
CA TRP A 52 9.67 -2.82 -9.91
C TRP A 52 8.49 -3.70 -10.33
N GLY A 53 8.69 -5.01 -10.26
CA GLY A 53 7.65 -6.02 -10.47
C GLY A 53 7.31 -6.78 -9.18
N TYR A 54 6.73 -7.96 -9.35
CA TYR A 54 6.25 -8.78 -8.24
C TYR A 54 7.35 -9.25 -7.29
N GLU A 55 8.48 -9.76 -7.82
CA GLU A 55 9.56 -10.28 -6.98
C GLU A 55 10.20 -9.18 -6.15
N GLU A 56 10.50 -8.03 -6.76
CA GLU A 56 11.06 -6.88 -6.06
C GLU A 56 10.09 -6.31 -5.02
N THR A 57 8.79 -6.25 -5.33
CA THR A 57 7.76 -5.83 -4.37
C THR A 57 7.71 -6.77 -3.16
N CYS A 58 7.66 -8.08 -3.40
CA CYS A 58 7.60 -9.09 -2.34
C CYS A 58 8.85 -9.06 -1.43
N ASN A 59 10.03 -8.90 -2.03
CA ASN A 59 11.28 -8.78 -1.29
C ASN A 59 11.37 -7.46 -0.53
N GLY A 60 10.88 -6.36 -1.12
CA GLY A 60 10.83 -5.05 -0.48
C GLY A 60 10.04 -5.07 0.83
N TRP A 61 8.93 -5.80 0.90
CA TRP A 61 8.18 -5.97 2.16
C TRP A 61 8.97 -6.72 3.23
N VAL A 62 9.67 -7.79 2.85
CA VAL A 62 10.52 -8.56 3.77
C VAL A 62 11.63 -7.67 4.33
N GLU A 63 12.25 -6.85 3.49
CA GLU A 63 13.32 -5.94 3.90
C GLU A 63 12.79 -4.81 4.78
N ALA A 64 11.67 -4.17 4.41
CA ALA A 64 11.05 -3.10 5.19
C ALA A 64 10.67 -3.58 6.59
N TYR A 65 10.01 -4.72 6.73
CA TYR A 65 9.57 -5.21 8.03
C TYR A 65 10.72 -5.66 8.94
N LYS A 66 11.84 -6.15 8.38
CA LYS A 66 13.07 -6.37 9.16
C LYS A 66 13.60 -5.09 9.78
N GLN A 67 13.49 -3.95 9.10
CA GLN A 67 13.92 -2.65 9.65
C GLN A 67 13.01 -2.18 10.80
N TYR A 68 11.82 -2.75 10.95
CA TYR A 68 10.86 -2.39 11.98
C TYR A 68 10.90 -3.33 13.19
N GLU A 69 11.77 -4.36 13.19
CA GLU A 69 11.88 -5.30 14.32
C GLU A 69 12.19 -4.57 15.63
N GLY A 70 11.38 -4.84 16.66
CA GLY A 70 11.51 -4.19 17.96
C GLY A 70 10.86 -2.80 18.06
N HIS A 71 10.22 -2.33 16.98
CA HIS A 71 9.51 -1.06 16.93
C HIS A 71 8.00 -1.26 16.64
N ASN A 72 7.22 -0.18 16.79
CA ASN A 72 5.81 -0.15 16.44
C ASN A 72 5.57 0.81 15.26
N PRO A 73 5.81 0.36 14.01
CA PRO A 73 5.57 1.15 12.81
C PRO A 73 4.07 1.30 12.56
N LYS A 74 3.66 2.46 12.05
CA LYS A 74 2.29 2.68 11.59
C LYS A 74 2.27 3.60 10.38
N TRP A 75 1.75 3.07 9.29
CA TRP A 75 1.44 3.80 8.08
C TRP A 75 -0.01 4.28 8.13
N HIS A 76 -0.18 5.59 8.02
CA HIS A 76 -1.49 6.25 8.01
C HIS A 76 -1.79 6.70 6.58
N PHE A 77 -2.97 6.31 6.08
CA PHE A 77 -3.44 6.68 4.76
C PHE A 77 -4.62 7.62 4.88
N LYS A 78 -4.55 8.74 4.17
CA LYS A 78 -5.64 9.68 4.00
C LYS A 78 -6.08 9.62 2.55
N GLU A 79 -7.32 9.17 2.33
CA GLU A 79 -7.93 9.17 1.01
C GLU A 79 -7.98 10.59 0.43
N LEU A 80 -7.51 10.74 -0.80
CA LEU A 80 -7.67 11.95 -1.60
C LEU A 80 -8.76 11.77 -2.65
N HIS A 81 -8.77 10.61 -3.31
CA HIS A 81 -9.75 10.29 -4.34
C HIS A 81 -9.85 8.79 -4.55
N ILE A 82 -11.08 8.28 -4.72
CA ILE A 82 -11.37 6.93 -5.19
C ILE A 82 -12.45 7.05 -6.26
N THR A 83 -12.19 6.50 -7.44
CA THR A 83 -13.15 6.51 -8.56
C THR A 83 -13.04 5.24 -9.40
N PRO A 84 -14.14 4.74 -9.98
CA PRO A 84 -14.07 3.70 -11.00
C PRO A 84 -13.26 4.20 -12.19
N ALA A 85 -12.40 3.33 -12.73
CA ALA A 85 -11.68 3.55 -13.98
C ALA A 85 -12.33 2.78 -15.15
N SER A 86 -12.87 1.60 -14.86
CA SER A 86 -13.60 0.75 -15.80
C SER A 86 -14.65 -0.10 -15.04
N GLU A 87 -15.24 -1.10 -15.69
CA GLU A 87 -16.27 -1.96 -15.08
C GLU A 87 -15.76 -2.71 -13.84
N ASN A 88 -14.48 -3.06 -13.79
CA ASN A 88 -13.88 -3.88 -12.73
C ASN A 88 -12.61 -3.27 -12.12
N GLU A 89 -12.36 -1.98 -12.36
CA GLU A 89 -11.13 -1.32 -11.92
C GLU A 89 -11.42 -0.02 -11.19
N VAL A 90 -10.61 0.26 -10.18
CA VAL A 90 -10.68 1.47 -9.35
C VAL A 90 -9.32 2.16 -9.37
N ILE A 91 -9.33 3.48 -9.59
CA ILE A 91 -8.19 4.34 -9.32
C ILE A 91 -8.39 4.95 -7.93
N ALA A 92 -7.38 4.77 -7.08
CA ALA A 92 -7.35 5.31 -5.73
C ALA A 92 -6.06 6.09 -5.50
N THR A 93 -6.18 7.25 -4.86
CA THR A 93 -5.07 8.14 -4.52
C THR A 93 -5.12 8.46 -3.03
N PHE A 94 -3.98 8.31 -2.36
CA PHE A 94 -3.84 8.52 -0.93
C PHE A 94 -2.67 9.46 -0.63
N TRP A 95 -2.83 10.27 0.40
CA TRP A 95 -1.71 10.85 1.12
C TRP A 95 -1.28 9.88 2.21
N VAL A 96 0.00 9.59 2.32
CA VAL A 96 0.52 8.58 3.23
C VAL A 96 1.59 9.17 4.14
N THR A 97 1.49 8.91 5.44
CA THR A 97 2.47 9.35 6.45
C THR A 97 2.91 8.18 7.32
N PHE A 98 4.16 8.20 7.76
CA PHE A 98 4.74 7.15 8.58
C PHE A 98 4.96 7.61 10.02
N GLU A 99 4.62 6.74 10.95
CA GLU A 99 4.86 6.88 12.38
C GLU A 99 5.70 5.69 12.87
N MET A 100 6.70 5.96 13.71
CA MET A 100 7.45 4.95 14.44
C MET A 100 7.41 5.29 15.93
N ASP A 101 6.97 4.34 16.75
CA ASP A 101 6.94 4.48 18.21
C ASP A 101 6.25 5.76 18.70
N GLY A 102 5.12 6.13 18.09
CA GLY A 102 4.36 7.32 18.46
C GLY A 102 4.86 8.63 17.84
N LYS A 103 5.89 8.60 16.99
CA LYS A 103 6.48 9.79 16.35
C LYS A 103 6.39 9.72 14.84
N PHE A 104 5.85 10.77 14.22
CA PHE A 104 5.89 10.91 12.77
C PHE A 104 7.33 11.09 12.30
N ILE A 105 7.72 10.32 11.28
CA ILE A 105 9.03 10.35 10.66
C ILE A 105 8.85 10.74 9.19
N ASP A 106 9.73 11.62 8.71
CA ASP A 106 9.82 11.91 7.28
C ASP A 106 10.40 10.69 6.56
N VAL A 107 9.58 10.11 5.69
CA VAL A 107 9.98 9.06 4.75
C VAL A 107 10.39 9.76 3.46
N VAL A 108 11.70 9.75 3.18
CA VAL A 108 12.34 10.28 1.96
C VAL A 108 12.65 9.15 1.00
#